data_AF-A0A1M2VT15-F1
#
_entry.id   AF-A0A1M2VT15-F1
#
_cell.length_a   1.000
_cell.length_b   1.000
_cell.length_c   1.000
_cell.angle_alpha   90.00
_cell.angle_beta   90.00
_cell.angle_gamma   90.00
#
_symmetry.space_group_name_H-M   'P 1'
#
loop_
_entity.id
_entity.type
_entity.pdbx_description
1 polymer ?
#
loop_
_entity_poly.entity_id
_entity_poly.type
_entity_poly.pdbx_seq_one_letter_code
_entity_poly.pdbx_strand_id
1 'polypeptide(L)'
;VLRATIGVPTDPWDHVPRLAVSQINTIELVPHTPLPTHVKDSTEGTILLNTGDFVVLHLQFRVGDGNKITKDWEALSTLEAVFLPWVLWDGVTPLSNIAASLPTVQSSSSVESSQACGQLLCAPFDTQAVHHYFAHFIQSGQNAYMESHLGSARADLATTMDHSTFVMGDRLLRGIAQAGNLHVLVRRLREAGMDNVVDKFR
;
A
#
# COMPACT_ATOMS: atom_id res chain seq x y z
N VAL A 1 12.92 -4.92 -19.44
CA VAL A 1 12.07 -5.07 -18.23
C VAL A 1 10.79 -4.30 -18.50
N LEU A 2 9.63 -4.95 -18.43
CA LEU A 2 8.34 -4.26 -18.54
C LEU A 2 8.11 -3.46 -17.26
N ARG A 3 7.84 -2.17 -17.39
CA ARG A 3 7.51 -1.27 -16.27
C ARG A 3 6.04 -0.97 -16.33
N ALA A 4 5.35 -1.12 -15.20
CA ALA A 4 3.97 -0.70 -15.04
C ALA A 4 3.92 0.54 -14.14
N THR A 5 2.99 1.43 -14.43
CA THR A 5 2.71 2.63 -13.63
C THR A 5 1.28 2.55 -13.18
N ILE A 6 1.04 2.73 -11.88
CA ILE A 6 -0.27 2.62 -11.27
C ILE A 6 -0.54 3.94 -10.53
N GLY A 7 -1.69 4.56 -10.80
CA GLY A 7 -2.15 5.74 -10.08
C GLY A 7 -2.58 5.39 -8.65
N VAL A 8 -2.84 6.40 -7.83
CA VAL A 8 -3.43 6.15 -6.49
C VAL A 8 -4.79 5.47 -6.69
N PRO A 9 -5.02 4.29 -6.11
CA PRO A 9 -6.27 3.58 -6.28
C PRO A 9 -7.41 4.32 -5.56
N THR A 10 -8.58 4.34 -6.18
CA THR A 10 -9.83 4.73 -5.51
C THR A 10 -10.32 3.60 -4.61
N ASP A 11 -10.85 3.94 -3.45
CA ASP A 11 -11.49 2.97 -2.58
C ASP A 11 -12.78 2.42 -3.23
N PRO A 12 -13.01 1.09 -3.19
CA PRO A 12 -14.15 0.49 -3.87
C PRO A 12 -15.50 0.75 -3.19
N TRP A 13 -15.52 1.23 -1.94
CA TRP A 13 -16.76 1.52 -1.22
C TRP A 13 -17.21 2.96 -1.35
N ASP A 14 -16.29 3.92 -1.22
CA ASP A 14 -16.61 5.36 -1.25
C ASP A 14 -16.17 6.08 -2.54
N HIS A 15 -15.44 5.39 -3.44
CA HIS A 15 -14.91 5.92 -4.69
C HIS A 15 -13.97 7.13 -4.52
N VAL A 16 -13.41 7.33 -3.33
CA VAL A 16 -12.43 8.40 -3.05
C VAL A 16 -11.00 7.86 -3.26
N PRO A 17 -10.06 8.65 -3.79
CA PRO A 17 -8.65 8.26 -3.84
C PRO A 17 -8.14 7.85 -2.47
N ARG A 18 -7.34 6.77 -2.40
CA ARG A 18 -6.64 6.34 -1.17
C ARG A 18 -5.40 7.19 -0.91
N LEU A 19 -5.64 8.48 -0.82
CA LEU A 19 -4.71 9.56 -0.57
C LEU A 19 -5.25 10.37 0.61
N ALA A 20 -4.39 10.65 1.58
CA ALA A 20 -4.70 11.58 2.66
C ALA A 20 -3.56 12.58 2.82
N VAL A 21 -3.94 13.84 3.02
CA VAL A 21 -3.01 14.88 3.47
C VAL A 21 -3.04 14.85 4.99
N SER A 22 -1.95 14.43 5.63
CA SER A 22 -1.91 14.31 7.09
C SER A 22 -1.42 15.59 7.75
N GLN A 23 -0.55 16.34 7.09
CA GLN A 23 0.07 17.53 7.67
C GLN A 23 0.47 18.53 6.60
N ILE A 24 0.28 19.82 6.89
CA ILE A 24 0.83 20.93 6.11
C ILE A 24 1.63 21.80 7.08
N ASN A 25 2.93 21.98 6.82
CA ASN A 25 3.85 22.64 7.73
C ASN A 25 3.78 22.04 9.14
N THR A 26 3.49 22.84 10.16
CA THR A 26 3.35 22.37 11.56
C THR A 26 1.91 22.02 11.95
N ILE A 27 0.97 22.04 10.99
CA ILE A 27 -0.45 21.84 11.25
C ILE A 27 -0.85 20.43 10.80
N GLU A 28 -1.24 19.61 11.77
CA GLU A 28 -1.85 18.31 11.50
C GLU A 28 -3.31 18.50 11.05
N LEU A 29 -3.68 17.80 9.98
CA LEU A 29 -5.03 17.83 9.44
C LEU A 29 -5.87 16.76 10.12
N VAL A 30 -6.78 17.21 10.98
CA VAL A 30 -7.71 16.34 11.71
C VAL A 30 -9.05 16.30 10.97
N PRO A 31 -9.76 15.16 10.94
CA PRO A 31 -11.11 15.11 10.39
C PRO A 31 -12.02 16.17 11.02
N HIS A 32 -12.87 16.78 10.19
CA HIS A 32 -13.88 17.78 10.58
C HIS A 32 -13.35 19.14 11.05
N THR A 33 -12.05 19.44 10.87
CA THR A 33 -11.54 20.81 11.02
C THR A 33 -11.64 21.59 9.70
N PRO A 34 -11.69 22.93 9.75
CA PRO A 34 -11.61 23.74 8.55
C PRO A 34 -10.30 23.45 7.81
N LEU A 35 -10.41 23.11 6.53
CA LEU A 35 -9.25 22.86 5.68
C LEU A 35 -8.40 24.14 5.57
N PRO A 36 -7.06 24.05 5.70
CA PRO A 36 -6.19 25.19 5.47
C PRO A 36 -6.34 25.73 4.04
N THR A 37 -6.04 27.01 3.86
CA THR A 37 -6.09 27.69 2.56
C THR A 37 -5.19 27.08 1.49
N HIS A 38 -4.21 26.27 1.91
CA HIS A 38 -3.34 25.46 1.07
C HIS A 38 -4.09 24.32 0.37
N VAL A 39 -5.11 23.75 0.98
CA VAL A 39 -5.90 22.68 0.36
C VAL A 39 -6.87 23.30 -0.64
N LYS A 40 -6.62 23.07 -1.92
CA LYS A 40 -7.42 23.63 -3.02
C LYS A 40 -8.50 22.69 -3.49
N ASP A 41 -8.22 21.40 -3.42
CA ASP A 41 -9.19 20.34 -3.67
C ASP A 41 -8.88 19.17 -2.73
N SER A 42 -9.75 18.91 -1.77
CA SER A 42 -9.57 17.79 -0.84
C SER A 42 -9.99 16.44 -1.42
N THR A 43 -10.77 16.43 -2.52
CA THR A 43 -11.24 15.18 -3.14
C THR A 43 -10.16 14.54 -4.00
N GLU A 44 -9.42 15.38 -4.74
CA GLU A 44 -8.30 14.96 -5.58
C GLU A 44 -6.94 15.15 -4.89
N GLY A 45 -6.92 15.72 -3.68
CA GLY A 45 -5.70 16.00 -2.91
C GLY A 45 -4.80 17.06 -3.56
N THR A 46 -5.40 18.09 -4.17
CA THR A 46 -4.68 19.23 -4.75
C THR A 46 -4.30 20.24 -3.67
N ILE A 47 -3.01 20.57 -3.60
CA ILE A 47 -2.43 21.39 -2.54
C ILE A 47 -1.57 22.48 -3.16
N LEU A 48 -1.76 23.70 -2.69
CA LEU A 48 -0.91 24.84 -2.98
C LEU A 48 0.16 24.99 -1.90
N LEU A 49 1.41 24.87 -2.31
CA LEU A 49 2.58 25.12 -1.46
C LEU A 49 3.29 26.38 -1.93
N ASN A 50 3.63 27.26 -1.00
CA ASN A 50 4.52 28.38 -1.25
C ASN A 50 5.98 27.95 -0.99
N THR A 51 6.92 28.81 -1.36
CA THR A 51 8.33 28.58 -1.05
C THR A 51 8.54 28.41 0.45
N GLY A 52 9.10 27.26 0.84
CA GLY A 52 9.36 26.91 2.24
C GLY A 52 8.24 26.11 2.91
N ASP A 53 7.07 25.99 2.27
CA ASP A 53 6.02 25.10 2.74
C ASP A 53 6.37 23.63 2.46
N PHE A 54 5.88 22.74 3.31
CA PHE A 54 5.93 21.30 3.07
C PHE A 54 4.61 20.62 3.43
N VAL A 55 4.42 19.43 2.88
CA VAL A 55 3.25 18.59 3.11
C VAL A 55 3.67 17.16 3.39
N VAL A 56 2.93 16.49 4.27
CA VAL A 56 3.03 15.05 4.48
C VAL A 56 1.80 14.38 3.85
N LEU A 57 2.07 13.47 2.91
CA LEU A 57 1.06 12.72 2.18
C LEU A 57 1.10 11.26 2.60
N HIS A 58 -0.06 10.68 2.82
CA HIS A 58 -0.24 9.26 3.05
C HIS A 58 -0.89 8.66 1.82
N LEU A 59 -0.17 7.76 1.16
CA LEU A 59 -0.61 7.08 -0.06
C LEU A 59 -0.75 5.59 0.25
N GLN A 60 -1.86 4.98 -0.16
CA GLN A 60 -2.03 3.53 -0.06
C GLN A 60 -2.09 2.88 -1.44
N PHE A 61 -1.17 1.95 -1.68
CA PHE A 61 -1.14 1.13 -2.87
C PHE A 61 -1.35 -0.34 -2.50
N ARG A 62 -1.97 -1.10 -3.40
CA ARG A 62 -2.00 -2.56 -3.34
C ARG A 62 -1.06 -3.09 -4.40
N VAL A 63 0.00 -3.75 -3.97
CA VAL A 63 1.00 -4.33 -4.84
C VAL A 63 0.87 -5.84 -4.74
N GLY A 64 0.57 -6.47 -5.87
CA GLY A 64 0.40 -7.91 -5.96
C GLY A 64 0.19 -8.31 -7.40
N ASP A 65 0.73 -9.46 -7.77
CA ASP A 65 0.53 -10.08 -9.10
C ASP A 65 -0.51 -11.21 -9.05
N GLY A 66 -1.20 -11.34 -7.90
CA GLY A 66 -2.23 -12.35 -7.65
C GLY A 66 -1.73 -13.78 -7.54
N ASN A 67 -0.42 -14.03 -7.60
CA ASN A 67 0.12 -15.39 -7.63
C ASN A 67 1.50 -15.55 -6.97
N LYS A 68 2.50 -14.72 -7.33
CA LYS A 68 3.89 -14.89 -6.89
C LYS A 68 4.27 -13.98 -5.73
N ILE A 69 3.69 -12.79 -5.65
CA ILE A 69 3.95 -11.86 -4.53
C ILE A 69 3.16 -12.36 -3.32
N THR A 70 3.87 -12.89 -2.33
CA THR A 70 3.30 -13.46 -1.11
C THR A 70 3.78 -12.75 0.16
N LYS A 71 4.83 -11.93 0.05
CA LYS A 71 5.44 -11.20 1.17
C LYS A 71 5.62 -9.71 0.84
N ASP A 72 5.59 -8.89 1.90
CA ASP A 72 5.73 -7.43 1.78
C ASP A 72 7.05 -7.01 1.14
N TRP A 73 8.15 -7.70 1.46
CA TRP A 73 9.46 -7.39 0.88
C TRP A 73 9.51 -7.69 -0.63
N GLU A 74 8.82 -8.75 -1.10
CA GLU A 74 8.73 -9.07 -2.54
C GLU A 74 7.99 -7.95 -3.26
N ALA A 75 6.87 -7.48 -2.67
CA ALA A 75 6.10 -6.36 -3.20
C ALA A 75 6.94 -5.08 -3.26
N LEU A 76 7.62 -4.71 -2.17
CA LEU A 76 8.46 -3.52 -2.09
C LEU A 76 9.64 -3.58 -3.06
N SER A 77 10.26 -4.75 -3.25
CA SER A 77 11.34 -4.96 -4.22
C SER A 77 10.90 -4.77 -5.67
N THR A 78 9.60 -4.78 -5.98
CA THR A 78 9.09 -4.49 -7.32
C THR A 78 8.89 -2.99 -7.61
N LEU A 79 8.99 -2.14 -6.60
CA LEU A 79 8.76 -0.70 -6.73
C LEU A 79 10.05 0.05 -7.09
N GLU A 80 9.96 0.97 -8.05
CA GLU A 80 11.09 1.78 -8.52
C GLU A 80 11.07 3.19 -7.93
N ALA A 81 9.94 3.90 -8.06
CA ALA A 81 9.79 5.27 -7.59
C ALA A 81 8.32 5.65 -7.38
N VAL A 82 8.11 6.69 -6.57
CA VAL A 82 6.86 7.45 -6.50
C VAL A 82 7.01 8.70 -7.37
N PHE A 83 5.98 9.00 -8.15
CA PHE A 83 5.93 10.20 -8.98
C PHE A 83 4.78 11.11 -8.53
N LEU A 84 5.06 12.40 -8.39
CA LEU A 84 4.09 13.42 -7.99
C LEU A 84 4.12 14.56 -9.02
N PRO A 85 3.03 14.77 -9.78
CA PRO A 85 2.96 15.88 -10.73
C PRO A 85 2.75 17.22 -10.01
N TRP A 86 3.36 18.28 -10.53
CA TRP A 86 3.21 19.62 -9.98
C TRP A 86 3.36 20.69 -11.07
N VAL A 87 2.88 21.90 -10.81
CA VAL A 87 3.08 23.06 -11.68
C VAL A 87 3.11 24.34 -10.85
N LEU A 88 3.77 25.39 -11.35
CA LEU A 88 3.61 26.73 -10.80
C LEU A 88 2.21 27.24 -11.12
N TRP A 89 1.46 27.64 -10.10
CA TRP A 89 0.11 28.18 -10.27
C TRP A 89 0.12 29.71 -10.26
N ASP A 90 -0.55 30.31 -11.24
CA ASP A 90 -0.73 31.76 -11.39
C ASP A 90 -1.83 32.34 -10.48
N GLY A 91 -2.59 31.49 -9.77
CA GLY A 91 -3.71 31.88 -8.91
C GLY A 91 -5.00 32.22 -9.65
N VAL A 92 -5.01 32.14 -10.99
CA VAL A 92 -6.15 32.54 -11.84
C VAL A 92 -6.65 31.36 -12.67
N THR A 93 -5.74 30.53 -13.17
CA THR A 93 -6.07 29.37 -13.99
C THR A 93 -6.88 28.36 -13.16
N PRO A 94 -8.04 27.89 -13.65
CA PRO A 94 -8.83 26.87 -12.95
C PRO A 94 -8.05 25.59 -12.70
N LEU A 95 -8.21 25.01 -11.50
CA LEU A 95 -7.50 23.79 -11.08
C LEU A 95 -7.77 22.59 -12.00
N SER A 96 -8.97 22.49 -12.56
CA SER A 96 -9.34 21.43 -13.52
C SER A 96 -8.51 21.50 -14.80
N ASN A 97 -8.24 22.72 -15.30
CA ASN A 97 -7.40 22.91 -16.48
C ASN A 97 -5.94 22.57 -16.18
N ILE A 98 -5.49 22.89 -14.96
CA ILE A 98 -4.15 22.53 -14.49
C ILE A 98 -4.01 21.02 -14.42
N ALA A 99 -4.94 20.33 -13.75
CA ALA A 99 -4.93 18.88 -13.60
C ALA A 99 -4.87 18.16 -14.97
N ALA A 100 -5.62 18.65 -15.96
CA ALA A 100 -5.60 18.11 -17.32
C ALA A 100 -4.26 18.34 -18.06
N SER A 101 -3.48 19.35 -17.65
CA SER A 101 -2.18 19.68 -18.26
C SER A 101 -0.99 19.00 -17.57
N LEU A 102 -1.21 18.37 -16.42
CA LEU A 102 -0.12 17.76 -15.66
C LEU A 102 0.43 16.53 -16.38
N PRO A 103 1.77 16.40 -16.47
CA PRO A 103 2.39 15.23 -17.06
C PRO A 103 2.09 13.97 -16.26
N THR A 104 1.94 12.85 -16.96
CA THR A 104 1.90 11.50 -16.38
C THR A 104 3.26 10.83 -16.54
N VAL A 105 3.52 9.76 -15.79
CA VAL A 105 4.77 9.00 -15.90
C VAL A 105 4.98 8.43 -17.32
N GLN A 106 3.90 8.22 -18.06
CA GLN A 106 3.93 7.72 -19.44
C GLN A 106 4.02 8.84 -20.49
N SER A 107 3.92 10.11 -20.09
CA SER A 107 4.02 11.23 -21.01
C SER A 107 5.40 11.25 -21.67
N SER A 108 5.43 11.22 -23.00
CA SER A 108 6.66 11.36 -23.78
C SER A 108 7.30 12.72 -23.47
N SER A 109 8.58 12.70 -23.09
CA SER A 109 9.39 13.92 -22.90
C SER A 109 9.55 14.64 -24.24
N SER A 110 8.56 15.45 -24.64
CA SER A 110 8.72 16.37 -25.75
C SER A 110 9.45 17.60 -25.23
N VAL A 111 10.69 17.75 -25.68
CA VAL A 111 11.72 18.73 -25.26
C VAL A 111 11.37 20.19 -25.60
N GLU A 112 10.13 20.51 -25.97
CA GLU A 112 9.73 21.90 -26.24
C GLU A 112 9.21 22.56 -24.96
N SER A 113 10.19 23.05 -24.20
CA SER A 113 10.01 23.89 -23.01
C SER A 113 9.28 25.18 -23.35
N SER A 114 7.95 25.17 -23.23
CA SER A 114 7.23 26.36 -22.81
C SER A 114 7.19 26.36 -21.28
N GLN A 115 7.46 27.50 -20.66
CA GLN A 115 7.55 27.72 -19.20
C GLN A 115 6.26 27.36 -18.43
N ALA A 116 5.18 26.99 -19.12
CA ALA A 116 3.87 26.65 -18.57
C ALA A 116 3.61 25.13 -18.43
N CYS A 117 4.57 24.27 -18.80
CA CYS A 117 4.39 22.82 -18.70
C CYS A 117 4.61 22.34 -17.26
N GLY A 118 3.66 21.55 -16.74
CA GLY A 118 3.81 20.85 -15.47
C GLY A 118 5.05 19.95 -15.44
N GLN A 119 5.47 19.58 -14.25
CA GLN A 119 6.65 18.76 -13.98
C GLN A 119 6.29 17.53 -13.16
N LEU A 120 7.19 16.53 -13.16
CA LEU A 120 7.09 15.35 -12.31
C LEU A 120 8.22 15.35 -11.29
N LEU A 121 7.85 15.38 -10.02
CA LEU A 121 8.75 15.03 -8.94
C LEU A 121 8.89 13.50 -8.90
N CYS A 122 10.13 13.01 -8.87
CA CYS A 122 10.44 11.58 -8.77
C CYS A 122 11.15 11.32 -7.44
N ALA A 123 10.59 10.40 -6.65
CA ALA A 123 11.17 9.93 -5.40
C ALA A 123 11.46 8.42 -5.51
N PRO A 124 12.70 8.00 -5.79
CA PRO A 124 13.04 6.59 -5.92
C PRO A 124 12.95 5.85 -4.59
N PHE A 125 12.57 4.57 -4.63
CA PHE A 125 12.66 3.69 -3.47
C PHE A 125 14.11 3.23 -3.29
N ASP A 126 14.59 3.26 -2.04
CA ASP A 126 15.89 2.67 -1.68
C ASP A 126 15.74 1.14 -1.58
N THR A 127 15.84 0.49 -2.72
CA THR A 127 15.73 -0.97 -2.82
C THR A 127 16.82 -1.68 -2.02
N GLN A 128 18.01 -1.08 -1.90
CA GLN A 128 19.09 -1.64 -1.10
C GLN A 128 18.76 -1.61 0.39
N ALA A 129 18.20 -0.50 0.89
CA ALA A 129 17.73 -0.41 2.27
C ALA A 129 16.60 -1.41 2.56
N VAL A 130 15.65 -1.58 1.62
CA VAL A 130 14.59 -2.61 1.75
C VAL A 130 15.20 -4.01 1.85
N HIS A 131 16.12 -4.37 0.95
CA HIS A 131 16.79 -5.67 0.99
C HIS A 131 17.59 -5.89 2.28
N HIS A 132 18.26 -4.84 2.77
CA HIS A 132 19.00 -4.91 4.03
C HIS A 132 18.06 -5.13 5.21
N TYR A 133 16.96 -4.38 5.28
CA TYR A 133 15.97 -4.50 6.35
C TYR A 133 15.37 -5.92 6.42
N PHE A 134 15.08 -6.52 5.27
CA PHE A 134 14.55 -7.88 5.19
C PHE A 134 15.60 -8.99 5.08
N ALA A 135 16.90 -8.68 5.20
CA ALA A 135 17.98 -9.64 4.94
C ALA A 135 17.87 -10.92 5.79
N HIS A 136 17.58 -10.79 7.09
CA HIS A 136 17.41 -11.95 7.97
C HIS A 136 16.18 -12.78 7.60
N PHE A 137 15.10 -12.15 7.12
CA PHE A 137 13.92 -12.87 6.64
C PHE A 137 14.27 -13.68 5.40
N ILE A 138 14.97 -13.06 4.45
CA ILE A 138 15.34 -13.66 3.17
C ILE A 138 16.33 -14.82 3.36
N GLN A 139 17.31 -14.66 4.26
CA GLN A 139 18.39 -15.63 4.44
C GLN A 139 18.03 -16.75 5.43
N SER A 140 17.32 -16.41 6.51
CA SER A 140 17.13 -17.27 7.67
C SER A 140 15.66 -17.47 8.07
N GLY A 141 14.73 -16.87 7.32
CA GLY A 141 13.30 -17.01 7.54
C GLY A 141 12.72 -16.06 8.60
N GLN A 142 11.41 -16.20 8.82
CA GLN A 142 10.62 -15.28 9.63
C GLN A 142 11.08 -15.17 11.10
N ASN A 143 11.50 -16.27 11.72
CA ASN A 143 11.89 -16.27 13.14
C ASN A 143 13.14 -15.42 13.38
N ALA A 144 14.17 -15.58 12.55
CA ALA A 144 15.40 -14.78 12.64
C ALA A 144 15.13 -13.29 12.42
N TYR A 145 14.20 -12.95 11.51
CA TYR A 145 13.76 -11.58 11.30
C TYR A 145 13.05 -11.00 12.52
N MET A 146 12.12 -11.75 13.13
CA MET A 146 11.39 -11.31 14.33
C MET A 146 12.33 -11.14 15.52
N GLU A 147 13.25 -12.07 15.74
CA GLU A 147 14.24 -11.98 16.80
C GLU A 147 15.10 -10.71 16.65
N SER A 148 15.55 -10.40 15.44
CA SER A 148 16.42 -9.23 15.22
C SER A 148 15.69 -7.89 15.30
N HIS A 149 14.41 -7.82 14.92
CA HIS A 149 13.65 -6.55 14.86
C HIS A 149 12.76 -6.30 16.08
N LEU A 150 12.24 -7.36 16.69
CA LEU A 150 11.24 -7.28 17.77
C LEU A 150 11.75 -7.87 19.09
N GLY A 151 12.91 -8.53 19.08
CA GLY A 151 13.50 -9.22 20.23
C GLY A 151 12.96 -10.64 20.43
N SER A 152 13.74 -11.47 21.11
CA SER A 152 13.46 -12.89 21.33
C SER A 152 12.11 -13.13 22.02
N ALA A 153 11.76 -12.34 23.03
CA ALA A 153 10.50 -12.50 23.76
C ALA A 153 9.25 -12.36 22.87
N ARG A 154 9.29 -11.50 21.85
CA ARG A 154 8.17 -11.34 20.91
C ARG A 154 8.18 -12.41 19.82
N ALA A 155 9.36 -12.86 19.39
CA ALA A 155 9.49 -13.97 18.46
C ALA A 155 8.95 -15.28 19.06
N ASP A 156 9.26 -15.55 20.33
CA ASP A 156 8.76 -16.72 21.07
C ASP A 156 7.23 -16.69 21.23
N LEU A 157 6.66 -15.52 21.55
CA LEU A 157 5.22 -15.34 21.67
C LEU A 157 4.50 -15.58 20.34
N ALA A 158 5.01 -15.02 19.25
CA ALA A 158 4.45 -15.24 17.92
C ALA A 158 4.50 -16.73 17.53
N THR A 159 5.63 -17.40 17.77
CA THR A 159 5.78 -18.84 17.52
C THR A 159 4.82 -19.67 18.38
N THR A 160 4.63 -19.29 19.65
CA THR A 160 3.70 -19.96 20.57
C THR A 160 2.24 -19.77 20.13
N MET A 161 1.88 -18.56 19.67
CA MET A 161 0.54 -18.27 19.16
C MET A 161 0.24 -19.06 17.88
N ASP A 162 1.17 -19.10 16.93
CA ASP A 162 1.07 -19.88 15.69
C ASP A 162 0.92 -21.38 16.00
N HIS A 163 1.71 -21.90 16.95
CA HIS A 163 1.58 -23.29 17.37
C HIS A 163 0.23 -23.56 18.05
N SER A 164 -0.24 -22.66 18.91
CA SER A 164 -1.53 -22.82 19.60
C SER A 164 -2.71 -22.79 18.63
N THR A 165 -2.69 -21.90 17.64
CA THR A 165 -3.74 -21.78 16.62
C THR A 165 -3.75 -23.00 15.72
N PHE A 166 -2.57 -23.52 15.35
CA PHE A 166 -2.47 -24.78 14.61
C PHE A 166 -3.04 -25.96 15.41
N VAL A 167 -2.64 -26.14 16.67
CA VAL A 167 -3.12 -27.24 17.54
C VAL A 167 -4.62 -27.13 17.82
N MET A 168 -5.14 -25.91 17.99
CA MET A 168 -6.56 -25.67 18.21
C MET A 168 -7.38 -25.93 16.94
N GLY A 169 -6.88 -25.50 15.78
CA GLY A 169 -7.46 -25.81 14.48
C GLY A 169 -7.51 -27.31 14.22
N ASP A 170 -6.41 -28.02 14.48
CA ASP A 170 -6.34 -29.47 14.31
C ASP A 170 -7.26 -30.24 15.30
N ARG A 171 -7.38 -29.79 16.55
CA ARG A 171 -8.36 -30.35 17.50
C ARG A 171 -9.80 -30.12 17.03
N LEU A 172 -10.12 -28.93 16.53
CA LEU A 172 -11.46 -28.64 16.01
C LEU A 172 -11.78 -29.53 14.80
N LEU A 173 -10.83 -29.69 13.88
CA LEU A 173 -10.97 -30.58 12.72
C LEU A 173 -11.15 -32.04 13.14
N ARG A 174 -10.35 -32.53 14.10
CA ARG A 174 -10.51 -33.89 14.65
C ARG A 174 -11.85 -34.08 15.35
N GLY A 175 -12.33 -33.10 16.11
CA GLY A 175 -13.66 -33.15 16.73
C GLY A 175 -14.80 -33.20 15.71
N ILE A 176 -14.69 -32.43 14.62
CA ILE A 176 -15.67 -32.43 13.52
C ILE A 176 -15.66 -33.78 12.77
N ALA A 177 -14.47 -34.35 12.54
CA ALA A 177 -14.33 -35.66 11.91
C ALA A 177 -14.93 -36.78 12.77
N GLN A 178 -14.67 -36.77 14.09
CA GLN A 178 -15.24 -37.74 15.04
C GLN A 178 -16.77 -37.61 15.18
N ALA A 179 -17.32 -36.39 15.04
CA ALA A 179 -18.76 -36.15 15.04
C ALA A 179 -19.46 -36.48 13.72
N GLY A 180 -18.74 -36.96 12.69
CA GLY A 180 -19.29 -37.29 11.37
C GLY A 180 -19.73 -36.07 10.53
N ASN A 181 -19.38 -34.85 10.96
CA ASN A 181 -19.86 -33.61 10.38
C ASN A 181 -18.91 -32.98 9.36
N LEU A 182 -17.93 -33.75 8.86
CA LEU A 182 -16.95 -33.27 7.88
C LEU A 182 -17.61 -32.73 6.60
N HIS A 183 -18.72 -33.36 6.16
CA HIS A 183 -19.50 -32.91 5.01
C HIS A 183 -20.11 -31.51 5.20
N VAL A 184 -20.52 -31.16 6.43
CA VAL A 184 -21.04 -29.82 6.77
C VAL A 184 -19.94 -28.77 6.73
N LEU A 185 -18.75 -29.11 7.22
CA LEU A 185 -17.59 -28.23 7.18
C LEU A 185 -17.15 -27.96 5.75
N VAL A 186 -17.01 -29.01 4.93
CA VAL A 186 -16.64 -28.89 3.51
C VAL A 186 -17.64 -28.00 2.75
N ARG A 187 -18.94 -28.17 2.99
CA ARG A 187 -19.96 -27.30 2.41
C ARG A 187 -19.79 -25.83 2.84
N ARG A 188 -19.59 -25.56 4.13
CA ARG A 188 -19.41 -24.19 4.64
C ARG A 188 -18.13 -23.52 4.12
N LEU A 189 -17.04 -24.27 4.02
CA LEU A 189 -15.79 -23.77 3.42
C LEU A 189 -15.99 -23.41 1.94
N ARG A 190 -16.79 -24.19 1.22
CA ARG A 190 -17.17 -23.92 -0.17
C ARG A 190 -18.07 -22.68 -0.29
N GLU A 191 -19.06 -22.55 0.60
CA GLU A 191 -19.93 -21.36 0.69
C GLU A 191 -19.15 -20.09 1.07
N ALA A 192 -18.04 -20.22 1.79
CA ALA A 192 -17.12 -19.13 2.12
C ALA A 192 -16.07 -18.83 1.03
N GLY A 193 -16.11 -19.52 -0.12
CA GLY A 193 -15.17 -19.32 -1.22
C GLY A 193 -13.75 -19.84 -0.94
N MET A 194 -13.59 -20.76 0.01
CA MET A 194 -12.31 -21.37 0.40
C MET A 194 -12.09 -22.72 -0.32
N ASP A 195 -12.36 -22.77 -1.61
CA ASP A 195 -12.28 -24.00 -2.43
C ASP A 195 -10.88 -24.64 -2.40
N ASN A 196 -9.84 -23.82 -2.37
CA ASN A 196 -8.44 -24.24 -2.25
C ASN A 196 -8.12 -25.04 -0.97
N VAL A 197 -8.87 -24.80 0.11
CA VAL A 197 -8.73 -25.53 1.37
C VAL A 197 -9.58 -26.80 1.34
N VAL A 198 -10.75 -26.76 0.71
CA VAL A 198 -11.62 -27.94 0.50
C VAL A 198 -10.90 -29.04 -0.26
N ASP A 199 -10.13 -28.69 -1.30
CA ASP A 199 -9.38 -29.66 -2.10
C ASP A 199 -8.33 -30.45 -1.30
N LYS A 200 -7.90 -29.95 -0.13
CA LYS A 200 -6.97 -30.66 0.77
C LYS A 200 -7.64 -31.76 1.62
N PHE A 201 -8.97 -31.84 1.61
CA PHE A 201 -9.75 -32.84 2.36
C PHE A 201 -10.25 -34.00 1.48
N ARG A 202 -9.84 -34.06 0.21
CA ARG A 202 -10.03 -35.21 -0.68
C ARG A 202 -8.87 -36.20 -0.54
#